data_AF-A0A2A6M2S5-F1
#
_entry.id   AF-A0A2A6M2S5-F1
#
_cell.length_a   1.000
_cell.length_b   1.000
_cell.length_c   1.000
_cell.angle_alpha   90.00
_cell.angle_beta   90.00
_cell.angle_gamma   90.00
#
_symmetry.space_group_name_H-M   'P 1'
#
loop_
_entity.id
_entity.type
_entity.pdbx_description
1 polymer ?
#
loop_
_entity_poly.entity_id
_entity_poly.type
_entity_poly.pdbx_seq_one_letter_code
_entity_poly.pdbx_strand_id
1 'polypeptide(L)'
;MDNRPRREATEAVETQGYCQAEIEVTHGFGLHARPSVIFTRLAKSFPCTVEIKVNDSSVWLNGKSIVKIMGARIRRGSILKIRARGLRAAEAIHALKALVERDFDEDKKHGRNA
;
A
#
# COMPACT_ATOMS: atom_id res chain seq x y z
N MET A 1 22.87 -25.16 -13.96
CA MET A 1 22.69 -23.79 -14.46
C MET A 1 21.42 -23.26 -13.83
N ASP A 2 21.63 -22.41 -12.84
CA ASP A 2 20.64 -21.71 -12.04
C ASP A 2 19.70 -20.89 -12.93
N ASN A 3 18.37 -21.07 -12.80
CA ASN A 3 17.45 -20.03 -13.23
C ASN A 3 16.05 -20.19 -12.61
N ARG A 4 15.89 -19.53 -11.45
CA ARG A 4 14.68 -18.86 -10.95
C ARG A 4 13.44 -19.71 -10.66
N PRO A 5 13.08 -19.95 -9.39
CA PRO A 5 11.69 -20.07 -9.02
C PRO A 5 11.11 -18.64 -9.00
N ARG A 6 10.15 -18.34 -9.87
CA ARG A 6 9.36 -17.09 -9.74
C ARG A 6 7.91 -17.32 -10.09
N ARG A 7 7.31 -18.31 -9.46
CA ARG A 7 5.87 -18.55 -9.44
C ARG A 7 5.48 -19.12 -8.08
N GLU A 8 5.50 -18.28 -7.05
CA GLU A 8 4.66 -18.54 -5.89
C GLU A 8 3.34 -17.82 -6.14
N ALA A 9 2.45 -18.58 -6.79
CA ALA A 9 1.02 -18.32 -6.72
C ALA A 9 0.68 -18.15 -5.25
N THR A 10 0.11 -16.99 -4.91
CA THR A 10 -0.48 -16.73 -3.60
C THR A 10 -1.55 -17.79 -3.37
N GLU A 11 -1.20 -18.81 -2.59
CA GLU A 11 -2.15 -19.75 -2.03
C GLU A 11 -3.15 -18.95 -1.20
N ALA A 12 -4.36 -18.83 -1.76
CA ALA A 12 -5.53 -18.33 -1.08
C ALA A 12 -5.91 -19.34 0.00
N VAL A 13 -5.21 -19.29 1.14
CA VAL A 13 -5.69 -19.92 2.36
C VAL A 13 -6.82 -19.04 2.88
N GLU A 14 -8.03 -19.60 2.84
CA GLU A 14 -9.27 -19.05 3.39
C GLU A 14 -9.14 -18.80 4.90
N THR A 15 -8.42 -17.75 5.26
CA THR A 15 -8.42 -17.21 6.61
C THR A 15 -9.37 -16.03 6.56
N GLN A 16 -10.61 -16.24 7.01
CA GLN A 16 -11.62 -15.17 7.08
C GLN A 16 -11.04 -13.98 7.86
N GLY A 17 -10.57 -12.98 7.12
CA GLY A 17 -9.86 -11.81 7.65
C GLY A 17 -8.38 -11.69 7.30
N TYR A 18 -7.82 -12.34 6.27
CA TYR A 18 -6.51 -11.97 5.71
C TYR A 18 -6.63 -11.65 4.22
N CYS A 19 -6.13 -10.50 3.80
CA CYS A 19 -6.07 -10.12 2.39
C CYS A 19 -4.75 -9.41 2.10
N GLN A 20 -4.19 -9.66 0.92
CA GLN A 20 -2.99 -8.97 0.45
C GLN A 20 -3.15 -8.53 -1.00
N ALA A 21 -2.49 -7.44 -1.35
CA ALA A 21 -2.39 -6.94 -2.72
C ALA A 21 -1.00 -6.38 -2.97
N GLU A 22 -0.59 -6.43 -4.23
CA GLU A 22 0.62 -5.79 -4.72
C GLU A 22 0.21 -4.75 -5.76
N ILE A 23 0.76 -3.54 -5.65
CA ILE A 23 0.50 -2.43 -6.57
C ILE A 23 1.79 -1.67 -6.84
N GLU A 24 2.03 -1.33 -8.10
CA GLU A 24 3.14 -0.45 -8.45
C GLU A 24 2.77 1.00 -8.16
N VAL A 25 3.65 1.71 -7.45
CA VAL A 25 3.46 3.14 -7.21
C VAL A 25 3.88 3.91 -8.46
N THR A 26 2.90 4.31 -9.27
CA THR A 26 3.13 5.10 -10.48
C THR A 26 3.22 6.61 -10.22
N HIS A 27 2.82 7.07 -9.02
CA HIS A 27 2.80 8.49 -8.66
C HIS A 27 4.16 9.16 -8.85
N GLY A 28 4.14 10.30 -9.55
CA GLY A 28 5.32 11.06 -9.97
C GLY A 28 6.27 11.41 -8.83
N PHE A 29 5.73 11.71 -7.66
CA PHE A 29 6.51 12.00 -6.47
C PHE A 29 6.70 10.75 -5.60
N GLY A 30 5.77 9.79 -5.53
CA GLY A 30 5.82 8.65 -4.59
C GLY A 30 5.15 8.99 -3.24
N LEU A 31 5.22 8.14 -2.20
CA LEU A 31 4.54 8.46 -0.92
C LEU A 31 5.30 9.53 -0.12
N HIS A 32 4.95 10.79 -0.39
CA HIS A 32 5.34 11.99 0.35
C HIS A 32 4.45 12.18 1.58
N ALA A 33 4.64 13.28 2.32
CA ALA A 33 3.88 13.54 3.55
C ALA A 33 2.36 13.51 3.33
N ARG A 34 1.88 14.15 2.26
CA ARG A 34 0.45 14.28 1.93
C ARG A 34 -0.23 12.96 1.53
N PRO A 35 0.29 12.16 0.56
CA PRO A 35 -0.30 10.86 0.21
C PRO A 35 -0.17 9.87 1.38
N SER A 36 0.86 9.99 2.22
CA SER A 36 0.99 9.20 3.45
C SER A 36 -0.12 9.51 4.47
N VAL A 37 -0.52 10.77 4.64
CA VAL A 37 -1.68 11.14 5.49
C VAL A 37 -2.96 10.52 4.95
N ILE A 38 -3.22 10.62 3.64
CA ILE A 38 -4.45 10.10 3.03
C ILE A 38 -4.51 8.58 3.16
N PHE A 39 -3.39 7.89 2.87
CA PHE A 39 -3.26 6.44 3.02
C PHE A 39 -3.47 5.99 4.47
N THR A 40 -2.76 6.60 5.43
CA THR A 40 -2.89 6.23 6.85
C THR A 40 -4.27 6.52 7.41
N ARG A 41 -4.90 7.61 6.98
CA ARG A 41 -6.28 7.94 7.37
C ARG A 41 -7.27 6.89 6.87
N LEU A 42 -7.17 6.51 5.59
CA LEU A 42 -7.98 5.45 5.02
C LEU A 42 -7.75 4.11 5.73
N ALA A 43 -6.48 3.73 5.96
CA ALA A 43 -6.12 2.52 6.69
C ALA A 43 -6.64 2.51 8.14
N LYS A 44 -6.67 3.67 8.81
CA LYS A 44 -7.23 3.82 10.16
C LYS A 44 -8.76 3.70 10.21
N SER A 45 -9.47 4.03 9.12
CA SER A 45 -10.93 3.88 9.04
C SER A 45 -11.39 2.42 9.07
N PHE A 46 -10.50 1.46 8.79
CA PHE A 46 -10.84 0.04 8.83
C PHE A 46 -10.44 -0.62 10.17
N PRO A 47 -11.32 -1.46 10.75
CA PRO A 47 -11.04 -2.21 11.99
C PRO A 47 -10.19 -3.47 11.73
N CYS A 48 -9.12 -3.32 10.93
CA CYS A 48 -8.15 -4.37 10.63
C CYS A 48 -6.73 -3.83 10.82
N THR A 49 -5.75 -4.70 11.05
CA THR A 49 -4.34 -4.31 10.93
C THR A 49 -4.02 -4.13 9.45
N VAL A 50 -3.20 -3.13 9.13
CA VAL A 50 -2.74 -2.84 7.78
C VAL A 50 -1.23 -2.69 7.83
N GLU A 51 -0.54 -3.45 7.02
CA GLU A 51 0.91 -3.44 6.92
C GLU A 51 1.33 -3.30 5.47
N ILE A 52 2.45 -2.61 5.25
CA ILE A 52 3.00 -2.37 3.92
C ILE A 52 4.44 -2.83 3.85
N LYS A 53 4.86 -3.31 2.69
CA LYS A 53 6.23 -3.65 2.36
C LYS A 53 6.55 -3.03 1.01
N VAL A 54 7.76 -2.50 0.87
CA VAL A 54 8.21 -1.79 -0.32
C VAL A 54 9.27 -2.63 -1.02
N ASN A 55 9.06 -2.90 -2.30
CA ASN A 55 9.91 -3.79 -3.10
C ASN A 55 10.13 -5.14 -2.40
N ASP A 56 11.38 -5.56 -2.27
CA ASP A 56 11.76 -6.79 -1.60
C ASP A 56 12.13 -6.61 -0.12
N SER A 57 11.83 -5.46 0.49
CA SER A 57 12.20 -5.16 1.88
C SER A 57 11.77 -6.25 2.86
N SER A 58 12.69 -6.79 3.66
CA SER A 58 12.37 -7.89 4.60
C SER A 58 11.44 -7.48 5.75
N VAL A 59 11.15 -6.18 5.89
CA VAL A 59 10.40 -5.62 7.01
C VAL A 59 9.00 -5.18 6.55
N TRP A 60 7.98 -5.66 7.25
CA TRP A 60 6.63 -5.12 7.15
C TRP A 60 6.48 -3.90 8.06
N LEU A 61 6.02 -2.81 7.48
CA LEU A 61 5.84 -1.53 8.15
C LEU A 61 4.35 -1.32 8.46
N ASN A 62 4.05 -0.72 9.60
CA ASN A 62 2.66 -0.43 9.96
C ASN A 62 2.08 0.65 9.03
N GLY A 63 1.11 0.28 8.20
CA GLY A 63 0.43 1.16 7.24
C GLY A 63 -0.52 2.19 7.89
N LYS A 64 -0.72 2.12 9.20
CA LYS A 64 -1.45 3.15 9.97
C LYS A 64 -0.53 4.21 10.57
N SER A 65 0.78 4.00 10.55
CA SER A 65 1.75 4.94 11.11
C SER A 65 2.42 5.77 10.02
N ILE A 66 2.06 7.05 9.96
CA ILE A 66 2.63 7.99 8.98
C ILE A 66 4.15 8.04 9.05
N VAL A 67 4.74 7.94 10.25
CA VAL A 67 6.18 7.96 10.47
C VAL A 67 6.86 6.76 9.78
N LYS A 68 6.25 5.57 9.88
CA LYS A 68 6.79 4.36 9.25
C LYS A 68 6.67 4.44 7.72
N ILE A 69 5.56 4.97 7.20
CA ILE A 69 5.37 5.15 5.75
C ILE A 69 6.37 6.17 5.18
N MET A 70 6.50 7.34 5.82
CA MET A 70 7.47 8.35 5.40
C MET A 70 8.92 7.84 5.47
N GLY A 71 9.24 7.07 6.52
CA GLY A 71 10.55 6.43 6.66
C GLY A 71 10.85 5.38 5.59
N ALA A 72 9.82 4.80 4.96
CA ALA A 72 9.96 3.78 3.91
C ALA A 72 10.44 4.35 2.57
N ARG A 73 10.47 5.68 2.41
CA ARG A 73 10.93 6.40 1.21
C ARG A 73 10.41 5.79 -0.10
N ILE A 74 9.10 5.53 -0.16
CA ILE A 74 8.47 4.88 -1.31
C ILE A 74 8.50 5.84 -2.50
N ARG A 75 9.21 5.46 -3.56
CA ARG A 75 9.38 6.25 -4.79
C ARG A 75 8.53 5.67 -5.92
N ARG A 76 8.34 6.48 -6.96
CA ARG A 76 7.81 6.01 -8.24
C ARG A 76 8.53 4.75 -8.73
N GLY A 77 7.77 3.78 -9.25
CA GLY A 77 8.26 2.48 -9.70
C GLY A 77 8.56 1.49 -8.57
N SER A 78 8.29 1.85 -7.32
CA SER A 78 8.38 0.90 -6.21
C SER A 78 7.15 0.01 -6.18
N ILE A 79 7.37 -1.27 -5.95
CA ILE A 79 6.31 -2.27 -5.78
C ILE A 79 5.84 -2.22 -4.32
N LEU A 80 4.62 -1.75 -4.09
CA LEU A 80 4.01 -1.67 -2.77
C LEU A 80 3.16 -2.91 -2.51
N LYS A 81 3.62 -3.76 -1.60
CA LYS A 81 2.87 -4.89 -1.07
C LYS A 81 2.08 -4.42 0.15
N ILE A 82 0.77 -4.57 0.12
CA ILE A 82 -0.13 -4.20 1.21
C ILE A 82 -0.78 -5.48 1.71
N ARG A 83 -0.76 -5.71 3.02
CA ARG A 83 -1.54 -6.78 3.65
C ARG A 83 -2.42 -6.22 4.74
N ALA A 84 -3.61 -6.78 4.86
CA ALA A 84 -4.57 -6.45 5.89
C ALA A 84 -5.01 -7.71 6.61
N ARG A 85 -5.15 -7.62 7.93
CA ARG A 85 -5.62 -8.72 8.76
C ARG A 85 -6.68 -8.26 9.76
N GLY A 86 -7.80 -8.97 9.84
CA GLY A 86 -8.93 -8.68 10.71
C GLY A 86 -10.21 -8.44 9.93
N LEU A 87 -11.17 -7.79 10.60
CA LEU A 87 -12.50 -7.55 10.07
C LEU A 87 -12.44 -6.52 8.93
N ARG A 88 -13.08 -6.84 7.79
CA ARG A 88 -13.06 -6.00 6.56
C ARG A 88 -11.67 -5.85 5.92
N ALA A 89 -10.79 -6.83 6.08
CA ALA A 89 -9.46 -6.85 5.44
C ALA A 89 -9.55 -6.72 3.90
N ALA A 90 -10.51 -7.40 3.26
CA ALA A 90 -10.71 -7.33 1.81
C ALA A 90 -11.10 -5.92 1.35
N GLU A 91 -12.07 -5.30 2.03
CA GLU A 91 -12.50 -3.93 1.74
C GLU A 91 -11.38 -2.92 1.96
N ALA A 92 -10.59 -3.09 3.04
CA ALA A 92 -9.45 -2.24 3.32
C ALA A 92 -8.41 -2.30 2.20
N ILE A 93 -8.04 -3.51 1.77
CA ILE A 93 -7.09 -3.72 0.66
C ILE A 93 -7.64 -3.11 -0.64
N HIS A 94 -8.90 -3.36 -0.97
CA HIS A 94 -9.52 -2.83 -2.18
C HIS A 94 -9.52 -1.29 -2.18
N ALA A 95 -9.91 -0.67 -1.06
CA ALA A 95 -9.92 0.77 -0.91
C ALA A 95 -8.52 1.38 -0.99
N LEU A 96 -7.52 0.75 -0.34
CA LEU A 96 -6.13 1.20 -0.37
C LEU A 96 -5.52 1.04 -1.77
N LYS A 97 -5.77 -0.08 -2.45
CA LYS A 97 -5.33 -0.28 -3.84
C LYS A 97 -5.92 0.79 -4.76
N ALA A 98 -7.24 1.00 -4.68
CA ALA A 98 -7.92 2.03 -5.45
C ALA A 98 -7.43 3.44 -5.11
N LEU A 99 -6.92 3.68 -3.89
CA LEU A 99 -6.29 4.94 -3.50
C LEU A 99 -4.92 5.13 -4.18
N VAL A 100 -4.12 4.07 -4.28
CA VAL A 100 -2.84 4.11 -5.00
C VAL A 100 -3.07 4.26 -6.51
N GLU A 101 -4.04 3.55 -7.08
CA GLU A 101 -4.41 3.64 -8.50
C GLU A 101 -4.96 5.01 -8.90
N ARG A 102 -5.66 5.70 -7.97
CA ARG A 102 -6.10 7.10 -8.18
C ARG A 102 -5.04 8.14 -7.84
N ASP A 103 -3.79 7.73 -7.68
CA ASP A 103 -2.68 8.65 -7.44
C ASP A 103 -2.84 9.45 -6.14
N PHE A 104 -3.35 8.79 -5.09
CA PHE A 104 -3.66 9.36 -3.76
C PHE A 104 -4.59 10.59 -3.78
N ASP A 105 -5.33 10.80 -4.88
CA ASP A 105 -6.18 11.98 -5.11
C ASP A 105 -5.37 13.31 -5.12
N GLU A 106 -4.04 13.24 -5.29
CA GLU A 106 -3.17 14.44 -5.35
C GLU A 106 -3.24 15.15 -6.71
N ASP A 107 -3.41 14.40 -7.81
CA ASP A 107 -3.47 14.96 -9.17
C ASP A 107 -4.69 15.90 -9.37
N LYS A 108 -5.76 15.73 -8.58
CA LYS A 108 -6.93 16.63 -8.62
C LYS A 108 -6.71 18.01 -7.99
N LYS A 109 -5.58 18.29 -7.32
CA LYS A 109 -5.34 19.57 -6.62
C LYS A 109 -4.00 20.24 -6.92
N HIS A 110 -3.49 20.11 -8.14
CA HIS A 110 -2.53 21.10 -8.68
C HIS A 110 -3.10 21.88 -9.88
N GLY A 111 -4.36 22.27 -9.78
CA GLY A 111 -4.94 23.33 -10.59
C GLY A 111 -4.97 24.64 -9.80
N ARG A 112 -3.96 25.48 -10.04
CA ARG A 112 -3.95 26.96 -9.92
C ARG A 112 -4.20 27.59 -8.53
N ASN A 113 -3.16 28.26 -8.03
CA ASN A 113 -3.23 29.68 -7.66
C ASN A 113 -1.78 30.19 -7.70
N ALA A 114 -1.39 30.85 -8.80
CA ALA A 114 -1.48 32.30 -9.03
C ALA A 114 -0.15 32.96 -8.66
#